data_AF-A0A8T4J736-F1
#
_entry.id   AF-A0A8T4J736-F1
#
_cell.length_a   1.000
_cell.length_b   1.000
_cell.length_c   1.000
_cell.angle_alpha   90.00
_cell.angle_beta   90.00
_cell.angle_gamma   90.00
#
_symmetry.space_group_name_H-M   'P 1'
#
loop_
_entity.id
_entity.type
_entity.pdbx_description
1 polymer ?
#
loop_
_entity_poly.entity_id
_entity_poly.type
_entity_poly.pdbx_seq_one_letter_code
_entity_poly.pdbx_strand_id
1 'polypeptide(L)'
;CSTSTPTRSGGKLLVGVRPEKISLAHADDAAKIPEGRNRITGRIADSSFIGVSTQYVIDSPVCPELEVYAQNIERDARLVPGAEVVLHWNPEPTRQ
;
A
#
# COMPACT_ATOMS: atom_id res chain seq x y z
N CYS A 1 2.58 -32.02 5.19
CA CYS A 1 1.23 -31.46 5.39
C CYS A 1 1.36 -30.19 6.20
N SER A 2 1.29 -29.02 5.55
CA SER A 2 1.40 -27.73 6.23
C SER A 2 0.03 -27.09 6.26
N THR A 3 -0.53 -27.00 7.47
CA THR A 3 -1.92 -26.65 7.74
C THR A 3 -2.15 -25.15 7.49
N SER A 4 -2.97 -24.83 6.49
CA SER A 4 -3.48 -23.48 6.25
C SER A 4 -4.42 -23.09 7.40
N THR A 5 -4.12 -21.99 8.09
CA THR A 5 -4.96 -21.50 9.19
C THR A 5 -6.11 -20.69 8.60
N PRO A 6 -7.38 -20.99 8.93
CA PRO A 6 -8.51 -20.24 8.40
C PRO A 6 -8.56 -18.84 9.01
N THR A 7 -8.49 -17.80 8.17
CA THR A 7 -8.69 -16.40 8.59
C THR A 7 -10.14 -16.21 9.02
N ARG A 8 -10.34 -15.90 10.31
CA ARG A 8 -11.65 -15.58 10.87
C ARG A 8 -12.04 -14.15 10.50
N SER A 9 -13.05 -14.01 9.64
CA SER A 9 -13.64 -12.72 9.27
C SER A 9 -14.52 -12.21 10.42
N GLY A 10 -14.19 -11.05 10.99
CA GLY A 10 -15.03 -10.38 11.98
C GLY A 10 -14.26 -9.74 13.14
N GLY A 11 -13.66 -8.59 12.87
CA GLY A 11 -13.01 -7.73 13.86
C GLY A 11 -12.33 -6.58 13.12
N LYS A 12 -12.32 -5.37 13.68
CA LYS A 12 -11.46 -4.28 13.18
C LYS A 12 -10.02 -4.77 13.30
N LEU A 13 -9.53 -5.34 12.21
CA LEU A 13 -8.18 -5.86 12.10
C LEU A 13 -7.30 -4.64 11.90
N LEU A 14 -6.65 -4.18 12.96
CA LEU A 14 -5.45 -3.37 12.84
C LEU A 14 -4.39 -4.27 12.20
N VAL A 15 -4.43 -4.39 10.87
CA VAL A 15 -3.38 -5.07 10.11
C VAL A 15 -2.16 -4.17 10.20
N GLY A 16 -1.28 -4.46 11.15
CA GLY A 16 0.09 -3.97 11.09
C GLY A 16 0.79 -4.64 9.92
N VAL A 17 0.53 -4.19 8.69
CA VAL A 17 1.31 -4.57 7.52
C VAL A 17 2.72 -4.07 7.79
N ARG A 18 3.71 -4.96 7.95
CA ARG A 18 5.12 -4.55 8.07
C ARG A 18 5.50 -3.86 6.74
N PRO A 19 5.69 -2.53 6.69
CA PRO A 19 5.66 -1.77 5.44
C PRO A 19 6.92 -1.89 4.57
N GLU A 20 7.85 -2.77 4.90
CA GLU A 20 9.22 -2.72 4.38
C GLU A 20 9.34 -2.81 2.85
N LYS A 21 8.24 -3.16 2.12
CA LYS A 21 8.09 -3.02 0.66
C LYS A 21 6.65 -2.75 0.18
N ILE A 22 5.94 -1.75 0.74
CA ILE A 22 4.69 -1.27 0.09
C ILE A 22 5.07 -0.35 -1.07
N SER A 23 4.55 -0.66 -2.25
CA SER A 23 4.70 0.18 -3.44
C SER A 23 3.37 0.88 -3.73
N LEU A 24 3.46 2.13 -4.18
CA LEU A 24 2.33 2.95 -4.57
C LEU A 24 2.37 3.15 -6.09
N ALA A 25 1.29 2.83 -6.79
CA ALA A 25 1.13 3.05 -8.22
C ALA A 25 -0.08 3.94 -8.48
N HIS A 26 -0.01 4.82 -9.48
CA HIS A 26 -1.17 5.55 -9.96
C HIS A 26 -2.21 4.57 -10.52
N ALA A 27 -3.51 4.86 -10.39
CA ALA A 27 -4.58 3.97 -10.84
C ALA A 27 -4.48 3.58 -12.32
N ASP A 28 -4.00 4.48 -13.19
CA ASP A 28 -3.76 4.20 -14.61
C ASP A 28 -2.73 3.08 -14.84
N ASP A 29 -1.83 2.85 -13.89
CA ASP A 29 -0.80 1.82 -13.94
C ASP A 29 -1.18 0.56 -13.16
N ALA A 30 -2.42 0.45 -12.67
CA ALA A 30 -2.89 -0.73 -11.95
C ALA A 30 -2.72 -2.03 -12.76
N ALA A 31 -2.81 -1.95 -14.09
CA ALA A 31 -2.59 -3.07 -15.00
C ALA A 31 -1.11 -3.52 -15.07
N LYS A 32 -0.16 -2.64 -14.73
CA LYS A 32 1.27 -2.96 -14.71
C LYS A 32 1.70 -3.66 -13.42
N ILE A 33 0.84 -3.68 -12.40
CA ILE A 33 1.12 -4.37 -11.14
C ILE A 33 1.09 -5.89 -11.43
N PRO A 34 2.15 -6.63 -11.06
CA PRO A 34 2.18 -8.08 -11.19
C PRO A 34 0.97 -8.77 -10.54
N GLU A 35 0.46 -9.81 -11.19
CA GLU A 35 -0.54 -10.68 -10.61
C GLU A 35 -0.01 -11.39 -9.35
N GLY A 36 -0.90 -11.76 -8.42
CA GLY A 36 -0.52 -12.39 -7.15
C GLY A 36 -0.01 -11.42 -6.07
N ARG A 37 0.10 -10.12 -6.35
CA ARG A 37 0.30 -9.09 -5.31
C ARG A 37 -0.99 -8.79 -4.56
N ASN A 38 -0.86 -8.53 -3.26
CA ASN A 38 -1.94 -7.91 -2.50
C ASN A 38 -2.14 -6.48 -3.01
N ARG A 39 -3.41 -6.04 -3.11
CA ARG A 39 -3.77 -4.73 -3.65
C ARG A 39 -4.81 -4.06 -2.77
N ILE A 40 -4.64 -2.77 -2.52
CA ILE A 40 -5.65 -1.90 -1.90
C ILE A 40 -5.77 -0.65 -2.77
N THR A 41 -7.00 -0.31 -3.16
CA THR A 41 -7.29 0.95 -3.84
C THR A 41 -7.54 2.05 -2.82
N GLY A 42 -7.17 3.27 -3.16
CA GLY A 42 -7.48 4.44 -2.35
C GLY A 42 -7.13 5.73 -3.06
N ARG A 43 -7.35 6.85 -2.37
CA ARG A 43 -7.03 8.19 -2.84
C ARG A 43 -5.98 8.81 -1.92
N ILE A 44 -5.00 9.49 -2.49
CA ILE A 44 -4.05 10.27 -1.68
C ILE A 44 -4.81 11.43 -1.03
N ALA A 45 -4.89 11.41 0.29
CA ALA A 45 -5.44 12.50 1.10
C ALA A 45 -4.39 13.59 1.33
N ASP A 46 -3.15 13.20 1.63
CA ASP A 46 -2.05 14.12 1.84
C ASP A 46 -0.70 13.50 1.47
N SER A 47 0.30 14.34 1.22
CA SER A 47 1.68 13.92 0.95
C SER A 47 2.68 14.87 1.62
N SER A 48 3.59 14.32 2.41
CA SER A 48 4.61 15.06 3.13
C SER A 48 6.01 14.49 2.86
N PHE A 49 6.94 15.33 2.44
CA PHE A 49 8.32 14.91 2.20
C PHE A 49 9.15 14.99 3.50
N ILE A 50 9.74 13.86 3.91
CA ILE A 50 10.51 13.72 5.15
C ILE A 50 11.94 13.30 4.80
N GLY A 51 12.71 14.23 4.22
CA GLY A 51 14.15 14.11 3.98
C GLY A 51 14.56 13.06 2.93
N VAL A 52 14.33 11.78 3.20
CA VAL A 52 14.72 10.63 2.34
C VAL A 52 13.54 9.79 1.88
N SER A 53 12.34 10.06 2.38
CA SER A 53 11.09 9.42 1.96
C SER A 53 9.97 10.45 1.78
N THR A 54 8.93 10.07 1.05
CA THR A 54 7.65 10.77 1.06
C THR A 54 6.65 9.94 1.84
N GLN A 55 6.02 10.54 2.83
CA GLN A 55 4.86 10.00 3.52
C GLN A 55 3.62 10.35 2.70
N TYR A 56 2.78 9.37 2.43
CA TYR A 56 1.45 9.55 1.84
C TYR A 56 0.40 9.10 2.84
N VAL A 57 -0.64 9.91 3.01
CA VAL A 57 -1.85 9.51 3.73
C VAL A 57 -2.87 9.10 2.68
N ILE A 58 -3.37 7.88 2.76
CA ILE A 58 -4.32 7.33 1.79
C ILE A 58 -5.67 7.12 2.45
N ASP A 59 -6.71 7.69 1.86
CA ASP A 59 -8.08 7.35 2.21
C ASP A 59 -8.53 6.13 1.39
N SER A 60 -8.87 5.04 2.08
CA SER A 60 -9.27 3.78 1.46
C SER A 60 -10.54 3.24 2.13
N PRO A 61 -11.47 2.64 1.37
CA PRO A 61 -12.69 2.04 1.93
C PRO A 61 -12.44 0.95 2.98
N VAL A 62 -11.26 0.31 2.95
CA VAL A 62 -10.90 -0.76 3.89
C VAL A 62 -10.11 -0.27 5.10
N CYS A 63 -9.48 0.90 5.01
CA CYS A 63 -8.68 1.50 6.06
C CYS A 63 -8.57 3.02 5.78
N PRO A 64 -9.34 3.86 6.49
CA PRO A 64 -9.18 5.31 6.38
C PRO A 64 -7.83 5.73 6.97
N GLU A 65 -7.24 6.78 6.40
CA GLU A 65 -6.00 7.41 6.87
C GLU A 65 -4.79 6.45 6.93
N LEU A 66 -4.65 5.59 5.92
CA LEU A 66 -3.52 4.68 5.81
C LEU A 66 -2.22 5.43 5.48
N GLU A 67 -1.28 5.44 6.41
CA GLU A 67 0.04 6.05 6.21
C GLU A 67 1.01 5.10 5.48
N VAL A 68 1.62 5.59 4.40
CA VAL A 68 2.58 4.86 3.57
C VAL A 68 3.85 5.69 3.38
N TYR A 69 5.00 5.10 3.68
CA TYR A 69 6.30 5.72 3.48
C TYR A 69 6.96 5.16 2.21
N ALA A 70 7.09 5.98 1.17
CA ALA A 70 7.79 5.62 -0.05
C ALA A 70 9.22 6.17 -0.02
N GLN A 71 10.23 5.29 -0.10
CA GLN A 71 11.60 5.73 -0.36
C GLN A 71 11.66 6.29 -1.78
N ASN A 72 12.29 7.45 -1.96
CA ASN A 72 12.25 8.31 -3.16
C ASN A 72 12.78 7.70 -4.49
N ILE A 73 12.80 6.39 -4.64
CA ILE A 73 13.49 5.68 -5.73
C ILE A 73 12.68 5.73 -7.04
N GLU A 74 11.37 5.96 -6.99
CA GLU A 74 10.56 6.31 -8.18
C GLU A 74 9.55 7.41 -7.83
N ARG A 75 9.87 8.65 -8.19
CA ARG A 75 8.94 9.78 -8.08
C ARG A 75 8.03 9.81 -9.31
N ASP A 76 6.90 9.12 -9.23
CA ASP A 76 5.80 9.39 -10.16
C ASP A 76 5.14 10.72 -9.78
N ALA A 77 5.28 11.73 -10.64
CA ALA A 77 4.77 13.08 -10.40
C ALA A 77 3.23 13.15 -10.30
N ARG A 78 2.52 12.08 -10.67
CA ARG A 78 1.06 11.96 -10.52
C ARG A 78 0.63 11.54 -9.11
N LEU A 79 1.56 11.11 -8.25
CA LEU A 79 1.27 10.75 -6.86
C LEU A 79 1.14 12.01 -6.00
N VAL A 80 0.02 12.70 -6.16
CA VAL A 80 -0.32 13.95 -5.45
C VAL A 80 -1.66 13.83 -4.74
N PRO A 81 -1.95 14.68 -3.73
CA PRO A 81 -3.26 14.71 -3.09
C PRO A 81 -4.40 14.81 -4.11
N GLY A 82 -5.42 13.95 -3.94
CA GLY A 82 -6.55 13.79 -4.84
C GLY A 82 -6.39 12.69 -5.89
N ALA A 83 -5.18 12.18 -6.13
CA ALA A 83 -4.95 11.11 -7.11
C ALA A 83 -5.45 9.74 -6.61
N GLU A 84 -6.03 8.98 -7.52
CA GLU A 84 -6.41 7.59 -7.31
C GLU A 84 -5.17 6.69 -7.44
N VAL A 85 -4.99 5.80 -6.47
CA VAL A 85 -3.80 4.96 -6.35
C VAL A 85 -4.15 3.53 -5.98
N VAL A 86 -3.22 2.64 -6.32
CA VAL A 86 -3.24 1.24 -5.89
C VAL A 86 -1.97 0.98 -5.09
N LEU A 87 -2.16 0.68 -3.81
CA LEU A 87 -1.11 0.15 -2.95
C LEU A 87 -0.96 -1.31 -3.26
N HIS A 88 0.27 -1.77 -3.40
CA HIS A 88 0.53 -3.18 -3.61
C HIS A 88 1.80 -3.67 -2.93
N TRP A 89 1.76 -4.91 -2.46
CA TRP A 89 2.88 -5.56 -1.79
C TRP A 89 2.88 -7.07 -2.09
N ASN A 90 4.02 -7.71 -1.86
CA ASN A 90 4.13 -9.15 -2.02
C ASN A 90 3.42 -9.86 -0.86
N PRO A 91 2.67 -10.95 -1.13
CA PRO A 91 1.92 -11.66 -0.09
C PRO A 91 2.81 -12.41 0.89
N GLU A 92 4.02 -12.80 0.48
CA GLU A 92 5.00 -13.38 1.38
C GLU A 92 5.85 -12.30 2.04
N PRO A 93 5.87 -12.20 3.39
CA PRO A 93 6.94 -11.49 4.08
C PRO A 93 8.23 -12.25 3.81
N THR A 94 9.15 -11.66 3.06
CA THR A 94 10.46 -12.25 2.81
C THR A 94 11.19 -12.29 4.15
N ARG A 95 11.19 -13.42 4.87
CA ARG A 95 12.11 -13.62 5.98
C ARG A 95 13.51 -13.68 5.39
N GLN A 96 14.27 -12.60 5.53
CA GLN A 96 15.73 -12.66 5.49
C GLN A 96 16.23 -12.64 6.93
#